data_AF-A0A2V9XGK0-F1
#
_entry.id   AF-A0A2V9XGK0-F1
#
_cell.length_a   1.000
_cell.length_b   1.000
_cell.length_c   1.000
_cell.angle_alpha   90.00
_cell.angle_beta   90.00
_cell.angle_gamma   90.00
#
_symmetry.space_group_name_H-M   'P 1'
#
loop_
_entity.id
_entity.type
_entity.pdbx_description
1 polymer ?
#
loop_
_entity_poly.entity_id
_entity_poly.type
_entity_poly.pdbx_seq_one_letter_code
_entity_poly.pdbx_strand_id
1 'polypeptide(L)' 'MEFSNETNTDEGIPYAEWREPYQQALLELDQKKLIERIAAAETAISNRLRAIAGDSNHHAERQAIEDALSSLRVLKRNSL' A
#
# COMPACT_ATOMS: atom_id res chain seq x y z
N MET A 1 -15.22 -32.63 27.01
CA MET A 1 -14.48 -31.73 27.89
C MET A 1 -13.98 -30.60 27.00
N GLU A 2 -14.61 -29.44 27.12
CA GLU A 2 -14.36 -28.22 26.35
C GLU A 2 -12.92 -27.69 26.50
N PHE A 3 -12.43 -26.97 25.49
CA PHE A 3 -12.28 -25.51 25.54
C PHE A 3 -12.48 -24.90 24.14
N SER A 4 -13.49 -24.04 24.03
CA SER A 4 -13.67 -23.04 22.98
C SER A 4 -12.72 -21.84 23.19
N ASN A 5 -12.65 -20.97 22.17
CA ASN A 5 -11.90 -19.70 22.02
C ASN A 5 -10.56 -19.89 21.26
N GLU A 6 -10.24 -19.16 20.20
CA GLU A 6 -10.61 -17.78 19.89
C GLU A 6 -10.51 -17.52 18.38
N THR A 7 -11.41 -16.68 17.91
CA THR A 7 -11.39 -16.06 16.59
C THR A 7 -10.06 -15.34 16.31
N ASN A 8 -9.59 -15.43 15.06
CA ASN A 8 -9.16 -14.25 14.28
C ASN A 8 -7.91 -13.49 14.74
N THR A 9 -6.76 -13.74 14.09
CA THR A 9 -5.85 -12.71 13.55
C THR A 9 -4.99 -13.38 12.48
N ASP A 10 -5.29 -13.21 11.20
CA ASP A 10 -4.66 -12.17 10.38
C ASP A 10 -3.11 -12.27 10.28
N GLU A 11 -2.55 -13.49 10.22
CA GLU A 11 -1.19 -13.69 9.67
C GLU A 11 -1.18 -13.70 8.13
N GLY A 12 -2.28 -13.24 7.51
CA GLY A 12 -2.54 -13.22 6.08
C GLY A 12 -2.28 -11.85 5.47
N ILE A 13 -0.99 -11.54 5.27
CA ILE A 13 -0.48 -10.46 4.40
C ILE A 13 -0.64 -9.03 4.99
N PRO A 14 0.31 -8.58 5.83
CA PRO A 14 0.45 -7.17 6.24
C PRO A 14 0.62 -6.18 5.06
N TYR A 15 0.86 -6.70 3.86
CA TYR A 15 1.11 -5.94 2.64
C TYR A 15 -0.15 -5.51 1.89
N ALA A 16 -1.35 -5.98 2.27
CA ALA A 16 -2.55 -5.76 1.45
C ALA A 16 -3.00 -4.29 1.41
N GLU A 17 -2.92 -3.58 2.54
CA GLU A 17 -3.58 -2.27 2.73
C GLU A 17 -3.07 -1.17 1.78
N TRP A 18 -1.77 -1.12 1.51
CA TRP A 18 -1.20 -0.12 0.60
C TRP A 18 -1.06 -0.62 -0.84
N ARG A 19 -1.02 -1.95 -1.03
CA ARG A 19 -0.87 -2.56 -2.35
C ARG A 19 -2.11 -2.43 -3.22
N GLU A 20 -3.29 -2.57 -2.64
CA GLU A 20 -4.55 -2.44 -3.39
C GLU A 20 -4.69 -1.05 -4.04
N PRO A 21 -4.61 0.08 -3.30
CA PRO A 21 -4.74 1.39 -3.91
C PRO A 21 -3.60 1.69 -4.89
N TYR A 22 -2.39 1.17 -4.64
CA TYR A 22 -1.28 1.23 -5.60
C TYR A 22 -1.60 0.50 -6.91
N GLN A 23 -2.12 -0.73 -6.86
CA GLN A 23 -2.52 -1.49 -8.04
C GLN A 23 -3.65 -0.80 -8.81
N GLN A 24 -4.63 -0.22 -8.10
CA GLN A 24 -5.69 0.55 -8.73
C GLN A 24 -5.15 1.78 -9.47
N ALA A 25 -4.14 2.45 -8.92
CA ALA A 25 -3.48 3.56 -9.63
C ALA A 25 -2.78 3.09 -10.91
N LEU A 26 -2.11 1.94 -10.90
CA LEU A 26 -1.43 1.40 -12.09
C LEU A 26 -2.40 0.96 -13.20
N LEU A 27 -3.60 0.51 -12.83
CA LEU A 27 -4.60 0.00 -13.77
C LEU A 27 -5.61 1.07 -14.23
N GLU A 28 -5.55 2.28 -13.66
CA GLU A 28 -6.46 3.36 -14.03
C GLU A 28 -6.05 3.99 -15.37
N LEU A 29 -7.00 4.03 -16.30
CA LEU A 29 -6.80 4.56 -17.66
C LEU A 29 -7.44 5.93 -17.85
N ASP A 30 -8.42 6.28 -17.00
CA ASP A 30 -9.03 7.61 -16.99
C ASP A 30 -8.11 8.59 -16.28
N GLN A 31 -7.54 9.53 -17.03
CA GLN A 31 -6.58 10.52 -16.52
C GLN A 31 -7.12 11.36 -15.36
N LYS A 32 -8.44 11.63 -15.30
CA LYS A 32 -9.03 12.39 -14.19
C LYS A 32 -9.07 11.54 -12.92
N LYS A 33 -9.48 10.28 -13.04
CA LYS A 33 -9.50 9.33 -11.93
C LYS A 33 -8.10 8.90 -11.51
N LEU A 34 -7.15 8.88 -12.44
CA LEU A 34 -5.77 8.50 -12.18
C LEU A 34 -5.14 9.39 -11.11
N ILE A 35 -5.38 10.69 -11.15
CA ILE A 35 -4.88 11.64 -10.14
C ILE A 35 -5.45 11.29 -8.75
N GLU A 36 -6.75 10.97 -8.67
CA GLU A 36 -7.41 10.57 -7.42
C GLU A 36 -6.85 9.23 -6.89
N ARG A 37 -6.64 8.26 -7.78
CA ARG A 37 -6.06 6.94 -7.42
C ARG A 37 -4.61 7.06 -6.96
N ILE A 38 -3.81 7.90 -7.62
CA ILE A 38 -2.43 8.18 -7.20
C ILE A 38 -2.44 8.78 -5.79
N ALA A 39 -3.30 9.78 -5.51
CA ALA A 39 -3.39 10.39 -4.20
C ALA A 39 -3.82 9.38 -3.10
N ALA A 40 -4.78 8.50 -3.42
CA ALA A 40 -5.20 7.42 -2.52
C ALA A 40 -4.04 6.43 -2.23
N ALA A 41 -3.28 6.05 -3.25
CA ALA A 41 -2.11 5.19 -3.11
C ALA A 41 -1.00 5.84 -2.27
N GLU A 42 -0.66 7.11 -2.55
CA GLU A 42 0.33 7.87 -1.77
C GLU A 42 -0.05 7.97 -0.29
N THR A 43 -1.34 8.17 -0.01
CA THR A 43 -1.88 8.24 1.36
C THR A 43 -1.75 6.90 2.07
N ALA A 44 -2.18 5.81 1.43
CA ALA A 44 -2.10 4.46 2.02
C ALA A 44 -0.65 4.03 2.27
N ILE A 45 0.25 4.30 1.32
CA ILE A 45 1.68 4.03 1.46
C ILE A 45 2.28 4.84 2.62
N SER A 46 1.93 6.12 2.75
CA SER A 46 2.42 6.98 3.83
C SER A 46 1.96 6.50 5.21
N ASN A 47 0.71 6.04 5.31
CA ASN A 47 0.18 5.45 6.54
C ASN A 47 0.92 4.17 6.90
N ARG A 48 1.18 3.30 5.93
CA ARG A 48 1.96 2.07 6.17
C ARG A 48 3.38 2.39 6.62
N LEU A 49 4.06 3.33 5.95
CA LEU A 49 5.41 3.71 6.30
C LEU A 49 5.50 4.22 7.75
N ARG A 50 4.48 4.97 8.21
CA ARG A 50 4.36 5.39 9.61
C ARG A 50 4.13 4.22 10.56
N ALA A 51 3.28 3.26 10.19
CA ALA A 51 3.00 2.08 11.00
C ALA A 51 4.25 1.21 11.22
N ILE A 52 5.07 1.03 10.17
CA ILE A 52 6.28 0.21 10.24
C ILE A 52 7.52 0.99 10.67
N ALA A 53 7.43 2.31 10.89
CA ALA A 53 8.59 3.18 11.10
C ALA A 53 9.49 2.75 12.27
N GLY A 54 8.88 2.28 13.37
CA GLY A 54 9.58 1.80 14.57
C GLY A 54 9.99 0.33 14.53
N ASP A 55 9.63 -0.42 13.48
CA ASP A 55 9.91 -1.83 13.36
C ASP A 55 11.08 -2.09 12.40
N SER A 56 12.08 -2.83 12.88
CA SER A 56 13.30 -3.18 12.14
C SER A 56 13.12 -4.35 11.18
N ASN A 57 12.06 -5.16 11.31
CA ASN A 57 11.88 -6.37 10.50
C ASN A 57 11.23 -6.12 9.13
N HIS A 58 10.88 -4.87 8.81
CA HIS A 58 10.17 -4.52 7.57
C HIS A 58 11.08 -4.00 6.44
N HIS A 59 12.37 -4.35 6.41
CA HIS A 59 13.29 -3.86 5.38
C HIS A 59 12.82 -4.15 3.94
N ALA A 60 12.34 -5.36 3.67
CA ALA A 60 11.80 -5.73 2.35
C ALA A 60 10.52 -4.95 2.00
N GLU A 61 9.66 -4.71 2.98
CA GLU A 61 8.45 -3.93 2.79
C GLU A 61 8.75 -2.47 2.48
N ARG A 62 9.71 -1.87 3.21
CA ARG A 62 10.17 -0.50 2.96
C ARG A 62 10.73 -0.35 1.56
N GLN A 63 11.52 -1.30 1.08
CA GLN A 63 12.02 -1.28 -0.30
C GLN A 63 10.86 -1.30 -1.31
N ALA A 64 9.89 -2.19 -1.13
CA ALA A 64 8.72 -2.27 -2.01
C ALA A 64 7.88 -0.98 -2.00
N ILE A 65 7.79 -0.31 -0.84
CA ILE A 65 7.13 0.98 -0.68
C ILE A 65 7.87 2.09 -1.47
N GLU A 66 9.20 2.16 -1.36
CA GLU A 66 10.00 3.15 -2.10
C GLU A 66 9.92 2.95 -3.62
N ASP A 67 9.92 1.70 -4.08
CA ASP A 67 9.74 1.35 -5.49
C ASP A 67 8.34 1.76 -5.98
N ALA A 68 7.31 1.55 -5.16
CA ALA A 68 5.94 1.96 -5.46
C ALA A 68 5.80 3.49 -5.55
N LEU A 69 6.37 4.24 -4.60
CA LEU A 69 6.38 5.71 -4.64
C LEU A 69 7.10 6.25 -5.87
N SER A 70 8.22 5.64 -6.26
CA SER A 70 8.95 6.01 -7.47
C SER A 70 8.10 5.78 -8.72
N SER A 71 7.38 4.66 -8.78
CA SER A 71 6.48 4.33 -9.88
C SER A 71 5.29 5.31 -9.96
N LEU A 72 4.68 5.65 -8.83
CA LEU A 72 3.60 6.64 -8.76
C LEU A 72 4.05 8.03 -9.22
N ARG A 73 5.27 8.46 -8.88
CA ARG A 73 5.83 9.74 -9.33
C ARG A 73 5.98 9.79 -10.85
N VAL A 74 6.46 8.71 -11.46
CA VAL A 74 6.56 8.60 -12.93
C VAL A 74 5.17 8.62 -13.57
N LEU A 75 4.23 7.86 -13.01
CA LEU A 75 2.85 7.80 -13.50
C LEU A 75 2.18 9.17 -13.46
N LYS A 76 2.32 9.89 -12.34
CA LYS A 76 1.83 11.26 -12.16
C LYS A 76 2.43 12.23 -13.18
N ARG A 77 3.74 12.14 -13.42
CA ARG A 77 4.44 12.98 -14.41
C ARG A 77 3.96 12.73 -15.83
N ASN A 78 3.66 11.48 -16.19
CA ASN A 78 3.17 11.12 -17.52
C ASN A 78 1.68 11.45 -17.70
N SER A 79 0.95 11.69 -16.60
CA SER A 79 -0.47 12.05 -16.61
C SER A 79 -0.74 13.57 -16.57
N LEU A 80 0.30 14.41 -16.50
CA LEU A 80 0.22 15.88 -16.50
C LEU A 80 0.66 16.45 -17.85
#